data_AF-W2J9P2-F1
#
_entry.id   AF-W2J9P2-F1
#
_cell.length_a   1.000
_cell.length_b   1.000
_cell.length_c   1.000
_cell.angle_alpha   90.00
_cell.angle_beta   90.00
_cell.angle_gamma   90.00
#
_symmetry.space_group_name_H-M   'P 1'
#
loop_
_entity.id
_entity.type
_entity.pdbx_description
1 polymer ?
#
loop_
_entity_poly.entity_id
_entity_poly.type
_entity_poly.pdbx_seq_one_letter_code
_entity_poly.pdbx_strand_id
1 'polypeptide(L)'
;MYFAQLLIHAFPSIEVAAVMGALINSIFLLFAGFNPPASLIPAGYKWLYTIVPQRFSISILSALVFCDCPEEPTWNESLSAYENVGSNLGCQPLTGTPVTLAHTTVKGYIESTFKYNYDDRWANFGYVFVTIAIFRILSMLSLRYINHTKR
;
A
#
# COMPACT_ATOMS: atom_id res chain seq x y z
N MET A 1 4.14 -15.28 4.25
CA MET A 1 4.85 -16.52 4.64
C MET A 1 6.29 -16.27 5.10
N TYR A 2 7.12 -15.48 4.40
CA TYR A 2 8.53 -15.23 4.81
C TYR A 2 8.72 -14.36 6.07
N PHE A 3 7.85 -13.37 6.28
CA PHE A 3 7.89 -12.57 7.51
C PHE A 3 7.62 -13.43 8.75
N ALA A 4 6.62 -14.31 8.71
CA ALA A 4 6.35 -15.25 9.81
C ALA A 4 7.53 -16.19 10.08
N GLN A 5 8.20 -16.67 9.01
CA GLN A 5 9.41 -17.50 9.14
C GLN A 5 10.53 -16.74 9.87
N LEU A 6 10.76 -15.46 9.54
CA LEU A 6 11.71 -14.62 10.26
C LEU A 6 11.38 -14.56 11.75
N LEU A 7 10.11 -14.30 12.11
CA LEU A 7 9.71 -14.20 13.53
C LEU A 7 9.91 -15.51 14.29
N ILE A 8 9.57 -16.65 13.68
CA ILE A 8 9.78 -17.97 14.30
C ILE A 8 11.26 -18.23 14.57
N HIS A 9 12.16 -17.78 13.70
CA HIS A 9 13.59 -17.92 13.92
C HIS A 9 14.17 -16.89 14.90
N ALA A 10 13.51 -15.73 15.05
CA ALA A 10 13.98 -14.63 15.89
C ALA A 10 13.54 -14.79 17.36
N PHE A 11 12.33 -15.29 17.60
CA PHE A 11 11.75 -15.39 18.94
C PHE A 11 11.93 -16.77 19.57
N PRO A 12 11.98 -16.85 20.92
CA PRO A 12 12.28 -18.10 21.64
C PRO A 12 11.13 -19.11 21.64
N SER A 13 9.90 -18.67 21.39
CA SER A 13 8.72 -19.55 21.31
C SER A 13 7.78 -19.12 20.19
N ILE A 14 7.01 -20.08 19.68
CA ILE A 14 6.01 -19.86 18.64
C ILE A 14 4.91 -18.89 19.13
N GLU A 15 4.53 -18.98 20.40
CA GLU A 15 3.52 -18.10 21.01
C GLU A 15 3.98 -16.63 20.99
N VAL A 16 5.22 -16.36 21.39
CA VAL A 16 5.78 -15.00 21.36
C VAL A 16 5.90 -14.51 19.92
N ALA A 17 6.36 -15.36 19.00
CA ALA A 17 6.43 -15.03 17.57
C ALA A 17 5.05 -14.67 17.00
N ALA A 18 4.00 -15.39 17.40
CA ALA A 18 2.63 -15.14 16.94
C ALA A 18 2.08 -13.81 17.46
N VAL A 19 2.25 -13.51 18.75
CA VAL A 19 1.81 -12.24 19.35
C VAL A 19 2.55 -11.06 18.70
N MET A 20 3.88 -11.17 18.55
CA MET A 20 4.68 -10.15 17.88
C MET A 20 4.31 -9.99 16.41
N GLY A 21 4.03 -11.10 15.72
CA GLY A 21 3.59 -11.08 14.33
C GLY A 21 2.25 -10.39 14.15
N ALA A 22 1.29 -10.65 15.04
CA ALA A 22 0.00 -9.96 15.04
C ALA A 22 0.17 -8.45 15.27
N LEU A 23 0.99 -8.05 16.24
CA LEU A 23 1.27 -6.65 16.53
C LEU A 23 1.90 -5.94 15.31
N ILE A 24 2.95 -6.51 14.73
CA ILE A 24 3.64 -5.89 13.58
C ILE A 24 2.71 -5.86 12.36
N ASN A 25 1.91 -6.89 12.13
CA ASN A 25 0.94 -6.91 11.04
C ASN A 25 -0.12 -5.80 11.21
N SER A 26 -0.61 -5.58 12.43
CA SER A 26 -1.53 -4.48 12.71
C SER A 26 -0.91 -3.12 12.43
N ILE A 27 0.38 -2.93 12.80
CA ILE A 27 1.13 -1.71 12.46
C ILE A 27 1.24 -1.57 10.93
N PHE A 28 1.59 -2.65 10.21
CA PHE A 28 1.70 -2.61 8.76
C PHE A 28 0.39 -2.26 8.08
N LEU A 29 -0.73 -2.83 8.53
CA LEU A 29 -2.04 -2.50 7.98
C LEU A 29 -2.42 -1.03 8.22
N LEU A 30 -2.15 -0.51 9.42
CA LEU A 30 -2.41 0.89 9.76
C LEU A 30 -1.62 1.85 8.85
N PHE A 31 -0.38 1.50 8.51
CA PHE A 31 0.48 2.32 7.66
C PHE A 31 0.53 1.86 6.20
N ALA A 32 -0.39 1.00 5.74
CA ALA A 32 -0.48 0.62 4.34
C ALA A 32 -1.05 1.75 3.45
N GLY A 33 -1.65 2.78 4.07
CA GLY A 33 -2.16 3.97 3.40
C GLY A 33 -3.57 3.86 2.85
N PHE A 34 -4.33 2.84 3.28
CA PHE A 34 -5.77 2.71 3.01
C PHE A 34 -6.60 3.28 4.16
N ASN A 35 -6.37 2.82 5.40
CA ASN A 35 -7.05 3.35 6.59
C ASN A 35 -6.05 3.52 7.75
N PRO A 36 -5.59 4.74 8.06
CA PRO A 36 -5.93 6.01 7.39
C PRO A 36 -5.39 6.09 5.94
N PRO A 37 -6.01 6.92 5.08
CA PRO A 37 -5.51 7.16 3.74
C PRO A 37 -4.13 7.82 3.79
N ALA A 38 -3.27 7.50 2.81
CA ALA A 38 -1.88 7.94 2.79
C ALA A 38 -1.70 9.47 2.85
N SER A 39 -2.67 10.24 2.34
CA SER A 39 -2.68 11.70 2.40
C SER A 39 -2.77 12.26 3.83
N LEU A 40 -3.34 11.50 4.77
CA LEU A 40 -3.55 11.91 6.16
C LEU A 40 -2.47 11.40 7.12
N ILE A 41 -1.48 10.63 6.62
CA ILE A 41 -0.39 10.14 7.46
C ILE A 41 0.51 11.31 7.86
N PRO A 42 0.68 11.60 9.17
CA PRO A 42 1.52 12.71 9.62
C PRO A 42 2.96 12.56 9.16
N ALA A 43 3.63 13.69 8.89
CA ALA A 43 4.99 13.70 8.36
C ALA A 43 5.98 12.85 9.18
N GLY A 44 5.89 12.88 10.51
CA GLY A 44 6.74 12.10 11.41
C GLY A 44 6.58 10.58 11.29
N TYR A 45 5.44 10.09 10.80
CA TYR A 45 5.16 8.66 10.60
C TYR A 45 5.23 8.21 9.14
N LYS A 46 5.53 9.13 8.21
CA LYS A 46 5.55 8.83 6.77
C LYS A 46 6.63 7.82 6.37
N TRP A 47 7.67 7.68 7.19
CA TRP A 47 8.69 6.63 7.01
C TRP A 47 8.10 5.22 7.20
N LEU A 48 7.14 5.03 8.12
CA LEU A 48 6.46 3.74 8.30
C LEU A 48 5.70 3.37 7.03
N TYR A 49 4.93 4.31 6.47
CA TYR A 49 4.28 4.12 5.18
C TYR A 49 5.27 3.73 4.07
N THR A 50 6.50 4.26 4.13
CA THR A 50 7.51 3.99 3.10
C THR A 50 8.03 2.55 3.14
N ILE A 51 8.18 1.95 4.33
CA ILE A 51 8.78 0.62 4.52
C ILE A 51 7.75 -0.52 4.59
N VAL A 52 6.47 -0.19 4.75
CA VAL A 52 5.42 -1.22 4.87
C VAL A 52 5.33 -2.04 3.59
N PRO A 53 5.53 -3.36 3.63
CA PRO A 53 5.53 -4.18 2.43
C PRO A 53 4.14 -4.39 1.83
N GLN A 54 3.10 -4.40 2.67
CA GLN A 54 1.71 -4.62 2.24
C GLN A 54 1.20 -3.51 1.33
N ARG A 55 1.72 -2.28 1.51
CA ARG A 55 1.42 -1.11 0.67
C ARG A 55 1.68 -1.41 -0.79
N PHE A 56 2.77 -2.08 -1.14
CA PHE A 56 3.15 -2.29 -2.54
C PHE A 56 2.11 -3.13 -3.27
N SER A 57 1.66 -4.23 -2.66
CA SER A 57 0.61 -5.09 -3.23
C SER A 57 -0.72 -4.36 -3.33
N ILE A 58 -1.15 -3.65 -2.29
CA ILE A 58 -2.42 -2.89 -2.30
C ILE A 58 -2.36 -1.79 -3.37
N SER A 59 -1.26 -1.04 -3.44
CA SER A 59 -1.07 0.02 -4.43
C SER A 59 -1.16 -0.53 -5.85
N ILE A 60 -0.56 -1.69 -6.15
CA ILE A 60 -0.64 -2.30 -7.48
C ILE A 60 -2.09 -2.68 -7.79
N LEU A 61 -2.77 -3.41 -6.89
CA LEU A 61 -4.14 -3.87 -7.13
C LEU A 61 -5.10 -2.70 -7.30
N SER A 62 -5.04 -1.71 -6.40
CA SER A 62 -5.88 -0.52 -6.47
C SER A 62 -5.58 0.30 -7.72
N ALA A 63 -4.31 0.47 -8.09
CA ALA A 63 -3.96 1.24 -9.27
C ALA A 63 -4.43 0.55 -10.57
N LEU A 64 -4.26 -0.77 -10.69
CA LEU A 64 -4.72 -1.51 -11.87
C LEU A 64 -6.24 -1.44 -12.08
N VAL A 65 -7.01 -1.45 -10.99
CA VAL A 65 -8.49 -1.44 -11.08
C VAL A 65 -9.05 -0.02 -11.22
N PHE A 66 -8.51 0.92 -10.45
CA PHE A 66 -9.12 2.24 -10.27
C PHE A 66 -8.34 3.40 -10.89
N CYS A 67 -7.10 3.18 -11.35
CA CYS A 67 -6.26 4.24 -11.91
C CYS A 67 -5.89 4.00 -13.38
N ASP A 68 -6.35 2.90 -13.99
CA ASP A 68 -6.18 2.67 -15.42
C ASP A 68 -7.09 3.60 -16.22
N CYS A 69 -6.49 4.63 -16.82
CA CYS A 69 -7.18 5.60 -17.66
C CYS A 69 -6.19 6.14 -18.71
N PRO A 70 -6.16 5.56 -19.93
CA PRO A 70 -5.24 5.97 -21.00
C PRO A 70 -5.49 7.40 -21.49
N GLU A 71 -6.75 7.82 -21.54
CA GLU A 71 -7.17 9.17 -21.90
C GLU A 71 -7.95 9.77 -20.72
N GLU A 72 -7.36 10.77 -20.07
CA GLU A 72 -8.00 11.43 -18.93
C GLU A 72 -9.13 12.35 -19.39
N PRO A 73 -10.31 12.25 -18.78
CA PRO A 73 -11.43 13.13 -19.12
C PRO A 73 -11.17 14.55 -18.63
N THR A 74 -11.67 15.52 -19.38
CA THR A 74 -11.48 16.95 -19.11
C THR A 74 -12.73 17.55 -18.50
N TRP A 75 -12.59 18.29 -17.40
CA TRP A 75 -13.70 19.02 -16.80
C TRP A 75 -14.06 20.26 -17.63
N ASN A 76 -15.29 20.32 -18.13
CA ASN A 76 -15.81 21.52 -18.80
C ASN A 76 -16.63 22.34 -17.79
N GLU A 77 -16.10 23.51 -17.39
CA GLU A 77 -16.76 24.42 -16.44
C GLU A 77 -18.10 24.97 -16.97
N SER A 78 -18.22 25.18 -18.28
CA SER A 78 -19.43 25.74 -18.89
C SER A 78 -20.59 24.76 -18.91
N LEU A 79 -20.31 23.47 -19.08
CA LEU A 79 -21.31 22.40 -19.07
C LEU A 79 -21.46 21.74 -17.70
N SER A 80 -20.58 22.07 -16.74
CA SER A 80 -20.49 21.42 -15.42
C SER A 80 -20.43 19.89 -15.54
N ALA A 81 -19.68 19.40 -16.53
CA ALA A 81 -19.59 17.98 -16.87
C ALA A 81 -18.19 17.60 -17.38
N TYR A 82 -17.83 16.32 -17.23
CA TYR A 82 -16.63 15.77 -17.84
C TYR A 82 -16.87 15.41 -19.31
N GLU A 83 -15.95 15.81 -20.17
CA GLU A 83 -15.89 15.44 -21.58
C GLU A 83 -14.86 14.33 -21.79
N ASN A 84 -15.02 13.55 -22.86
CA ASN A 84 -14.12 12.44 -23.23
C ASN A 84 -13.97 11.37 -22.14
N VAL A 85 -15.08 11.03 -21.47
CA VAL A 85 -15.10 9.99 -20.43
C VAL A 85 -14.92 8.61 -21.05
N GLY A 86 -13.76 8.00 -20.82
CA GLY A 86 -13.47 6.62 -21.22
C GLY A 86 -14.28 5.58 -20.44
N SER A 87 -14.39 4.36 -20.99
CA SER A 87 -15.14 3.25 -20.37
C SER A 87 -14.48 2.66 -19.12
N ASN A 88 -13.18 2.90 -18.90
CA ASN A 88 -12.46 2.39 -17.76
C ASN A 88 -12.92 3.05 -16.46
N LEU A 89 -12.95 2.29 -15.37
CA LEU A 89 -13.45 2.76 -14.09
C LEU A 89 -12.67 3.98 -13.56
N GLY A 90 -11.35 4.04 -13.78
CA GLY A 90 -10.52 5.17 -13.38
C GLY A 90 -10.86 6.49 -14.09
N CYS A 91 -11.39 6.41 -15.32
CA CYS A 91 -11.81 7.58 -16.09
C CYS A 91 -13.20 8.08 -15.69
N GLN A 92 -13.96 7.33 -14.89
CA GLN A 92 -15.32 7.75 -14.53
C GLN A 92 -15.27 8.92 -13.54
N PRO A 93 -16.19 9.89 -13.67
CA PRO A 93 -16.33 10.95 -12.67
C PRO A 93 -16.78 10.36 -11.34
N LEU A 94 -16.22 10.86 -10.23
CA LEU A 94 -16.60 10.39 -8.91
C LEU A 94 -17.96 10.99 -8.54
N THR A 95 -18.95 10.13 -8.26
CA THR A 95 -20.31 10.54 -7.90
C THR A 95 -20.54 10.51 -6.39
N GLY A 96 -21.47 11.32 -5.88
CA GLY A 96 -21.88 11.29 -4.47
C GLY A 96 -20.85 11.87 -3.51
N THR A 97 -19.96 12.72 -4.00
CA THR A 97 -18.96 13.41 -3.17
C THR A 97 -19.61 14.54 -2.36
N PRO A 98 -19.14 14.81 -1.14
CA PRO A 98 -19.56 16.00 -0.40
C PRO A 98 -19.15 17.26 -1.17
N VAL A 99 -19.92 18.36 -0.99
CA VAL A 99 -19.70 19.65 -1.68
C VAL A 99 -18.33 20.28 -1.41
N THR A 100 -17.59 19.78 -0.42
CA THR A 100 -16.24 20.24 -0.06
C THR A 100 -15.14 19.60 -0.91
N LEU A 101 -15.44 18.53 -1.64
CA LEU A 101 -14.49 17.86 -2.52
C LEU A 101 -14.68 18.38 -3.95
N ALA A 102 -13.61 18.93 -4.54
CA ALA A 102 -13.62 19.40 -5.92
C ALA A 102 -13.98 18.26 -6.89
N HIS A 103 -14.52 18.63 -8.06
CA HIS A 103 -14.80 17.69 -9.14
C HIS A 103 -13.55 16.87 -9.47
N THR A 104 -13.64 15.56 -9.32
CA THR A 104 -12.53 14.63 -9.55
C THR A 104 -13.02 13.34 -10.19
N THR A 105 -12.13 12.63 -10.85
CA THR A 105 -12.36 11.28 -11.35
C THR A 105 -12.04 10.24 -10.28
N VAL A 106 -12.44 8.99 -10.50
CA VAL A 106 -12.05 7.87 -9.64
C VAL A 106 -10.52 7.79 -9.52
N LYS A 107 -9.79 7.87 -10.64
CA LYS A 107 -8.32 7.92 -10.65
C LYS A 107 -7.79 9.07 -9.79
N GLY A 108 -8.26 10.29 -10.04
CA GLY A 108 -7.80 11.48 -9.32
C GLY A 108 -8.04 11.41 -7.82
N TYR A 109 -9.16 10.82 -7.40
CA TYR A 109 -9.44 10.59 -5.99
C TYR A 109 -8.47 9.57 -5.36
N ILE A 110 -8.20 8.44 -6.04
CA ILE A 110 -7.31 7.41 -5.51
C ILE A 110 -5.86 7.91 -5.39
N GLU A 111 -5.36 8.59 -6.41
CA GLU A 111 -4.00 9.14 -6.45
C GLU A 111 -3.81 10.27 -5.43
N SER A 112 -4.82 11.13 -5.24
CA SER A 112 -4.76 12.21 -4.26
C SER A 112 -4.88 11.72 -2.81
N THR A 113 -5.80 10.79 -2.55
CA THR A 113 -6.16 10.33 -1.19
C THR A 113 -5.26 9.19 -0.71
N PHE A 114 -5.12 8.12 -1.50
CA PHE A 114 -4.39 6.92 -1.12
C PHE A 114 -2.95 6.87 -1.64
N LYS A 115 -2.57 7.80 -2.53
CA LYS A 115 -1.22 7.89 -3.13
C LYS A 115 -0.82 6.61 -3.88
N TYR A 116 -1.80 5.95 -4.51
CA TYR A 116 -1.59 4.79 -5.35
C TYR A 116 -1.66 5.21 -6.81
N ASN A 117 -0.53 5.23 -7.50
CA ASN A 117 -0.44 5.67 -8.91
C ASN A 117 -0.31 4.46 -9.84
N TYR A 118 -0.86 4.59 -11.05
CA TYR A 118 -0.76 3.56 -12.08
C TYR A 118 0.68 3.40 -12.61
N ASP A 119 1.42 4.49 -12.76
CA ASP A 119 2.78 4.47 -13.31
C ASP A 119 3.79 3.78 -12.38
N ASP A 120 3.54 3.82 -11.07
CA ASP A 120 4.40 3.21 -10.05
C ASP A 120 4.26 1.68 -9.95
N ARG A 121 3.33 1.06 -10.69
CA ARG A 121 3.02 -0.38 -10.57
C ARG A 121 4.25 -1.29 -10.72
N TRP A 122 5.14 -0.98 -11.67
CA TRP A 122 6.35 -1.78 -11.91
C TRP A 122 7.40 -1.57 -10.83
N ALA A 123 7.54 -0.34 -10.31
CA ALA A 123 8.40 -0.05 -9.18
C ALA A 123 7.91 -0.77 -7.91
N ASN A 124 6.60 -0.67 -7.62
CA ASN A 124 5.95 -1.40 -6.53
C ASN A 124 6.11 -2.92 -6.66
N PHE A 125 6.00 -3.45 -7.87
CA PHE A 125 6.22 -4.86 -8.15
C PHE A 125 7.66 -5.27 -7.80
N GLY A 126 8.65 -4.46 -8.19
CA GLY A 126 10.05 -4.65 -7.80
C GLY A 126 10.26 -4.62 -6.28
N TYR A 127 9.65 -3.65 -5.57
CA TYR A 127 9.77 -3.53 -4.11
C TYR A 127 9.24 -4.76 -3.34
N VAL A 128 8.26 -5.48 -3.90
CA VAL A 128 7.79 -6.74 -3.31
C VAL A 128 8.91 -7.78 -3.29
N PHE A 129 9.66 -7.95 -4.38
CA PHE A 129 10.79 -8.87 -4.44
C PHE A 129 11.93 -8.45 -3.53
N VAL A 130 12.23 -7.15 -3.47
CA VAL A 130 13.23 -6.60 -2.54
C VAL A 130 12.87 -6.94 -1.10
N THR A 131 11.61 -6.77 -0.71
CA THR A 131 11.15 -7.10 0.65
C THR A 131 11.25 -8.60 0.93
N ILE A 132 10.89 -9.46 -0.03
CA ILE A 132 11.05 -10.91 0.10
C ILE A 132 12.52 -11.26 0.35
N ALA A 133 13.45 -10.70 -0.45
CA ALA A 133 14.87 -10.93 -0.29
C ALA A 133 15.38 -10.48 1.09
N ILE A 134 14.97 -9.29 1.56
CA ILE A 134 15.32 -8.77 2.89
C ILE A 134 14.85 -9.72 3.99
N PHE A 135 13.58 -10.13 3.99
CA PHE A 135 13.07 -11.05 5.01
C PHE A 135 13.76 -12.41 4.98
N ARG A 136 14.14 -12.91 3.80
CA ARG A 136 14.92 -14.15 3.67
C ARG A 136 16.31 -14.02 4.27
N ILE A 137 17.02 -12.93 3.96
CA ILE A 137 18.36 -12.67 4.51
C ILE A 137 18.30 -12.56 6.03
N LEU A 138 17.38 -11.76 6.55
CA LEU A 138 17.20 -11.60 8.01
C LEU A 138 16.84 -12.93 8.67
N SER A 139 16.01 -13.76 8.03
CA SER A 139 15.61 -15.07 8.55
C SER A 139 16.82 -16.03 8.63
N MET A 140 17.69 -16.03 7.62
CA MET A 140 18.94 -16.81 7.63
C MET A 140 19.93 -16.31 8.68
N LEU A 141 20.07 -14.98 8.84
CA LEU A 141 20.90 -14.38 9.89
C LEU A 141 20.39 -14.74 11.28
N SER A 142 19.07 -14.70 11.47
CA SER A 142 18.42 -15.10 12.71
C SER A 142 18.77 -16.54 13.08
N LEU A 143 18.64 -17.48 12.13
CA LEU A 143 19.04 -18.88 12.34
C LEU A 143 20.53 -19.04 12.67
N ARG A 144 21.38 -18.23 12.03
CA ARG A 144 22.83 -18.34 12.21
C ARG A 144 23.31 -17.84 13.57
N TYR A 145 22.73 -16.74 14.05
CA TYR A 145 23.25 -16.00 15.20
C TYR A 145 22.38 -16.09 16.46
N ILE A 146 21.08 -16.40 16.32
CA ILE A 146 20.17 -16.52 17.46
C ILE A 146 20.01 -18.00 17.77
N ASN A 147 20.57 -18.44 18.89
CA ASN A 147 20.48 -19.82 19.35
C ASN A 147 19.63 -19.89 20.63
N HIS A 148 18.37 -20.31 20.47
CA HIS A 148 17.43 -20.50 21.58
C HIS A 148 17.63 -21.85 22.31
N THR A 149 18.52 -22.71 21.81
CA THR A 149 18.77 -24.06 22.33
C THR A 149 19.89 -24.11 23.37
N LYS A 150 20.62 -23.01 23.60
CA LYS A 150 21.56 -22.87 24.72
C LYS A 150 20.86 -22.20 25.92
N ARG A 151 20.02 -22.96 26.60
CA ARG A 151 19.58 -22.63 27.97
C ARG A 151 19.57 -23.88 28.82
#